data_AF-A0A5C9T532-F1
#
_entry.id   AF-A0A5C9T532-F1
#
_cell.length_a   1.000
_cell.length_b   1.000
_cell.length_c   1.000
_cell.angle_alpha   90.00
_cell.angle_beta   90.00
_cell.angle_gamma   90.00
#
_symmetry.space_group_name_H-M   'P 1'
#
loop_
_entity.id
_entity.type
_entity.pdbx_description
1 polymer ?
#
loop_
_entity_poly.entity_id
_entity_poly.type
_entity_poly.pdbx_seq_one_letter_code
_entity_poly.pdbx_strand_id
1 'polypeptide(L)'
;MKALLWLAKAAIGFVWLVLLFNIVKPFPGNAAIALYIMTAFLLFMHGLQMLIFIGAFGDKVPLKRWEKWSILIFGIFAMLDIRRKYMM
;
A
#
# COMPACT_ATOMS: atom_id res chain seq x y z
N MET A 1 -16.88 -3.45 10.03
CA MET A 1 -15.57 -2.79 9.76
C MET A 1 -14.43 -3.75 9.42
N LYS A 2 -14.19 -4.86 10.16
CA LYS A 2 -13.09 -5.79 9.85
C LYS A 2 -13.19 -6.42 8.45
N ALA A 3 -14.37 -6.92 8.06
CA ALA A 3 -14.58 -7.51 6.73
C ALA A 3 -14.30 -6.52 5.58
N LEU A 4 -14.74 -5.26 5.73
CA LEU A 4 -14.47 -4.21 4.75
C LEU A 4 -12.96 -3.92 4.59
N LEU A 5 -12.21 -3.89 5.69
CA LEU A 5 -10.76 -3.70 5.63
C LEU A 5 -10.05 -4.87 4.93
N TRP A 6 -10.49 -6.11 5.19
CA TRP A 6 -9.97 -7.28 4.50
C TRP A 6 -10.25 -7.25 3.00
N LEU A 7 -11.49 -6.92 2.62
CA LEU A 7 -11.88 -6.77 1.22
C LEU A 7 -11.05 -5.68 0.53
N ALA A 8 -10.87 -4.53 1.17
CA ALA A 8 -10.08 -3.43 0.62
C ALA A 8 -8.60 -3.79 0.44
N LYS A 9 -7.99 -4.48 1.42
CA LYS A 9 -6.61 -4.98 1.31
C LYS A 9 -6.48 -6.02 0.20
N ALA A 10 -7.47 -6.91 0.05
CA ALA A 10 -7.49 -7.88 -1.05
C ALA A 10 -7.59 -7.20 -2.42
N ALA A 11 -8.44 -6.19 -2.55
CA ALA A 11 -8.57 -5.41 -3.79
C ALA A 11 -7.27 -4.68 -4.15
N ILE A 12 -6.61 -4.03 -3.19
CA ILE A 12 -5.31 -3.38 -3.42
C ILE A 12 -4.21 -4.42 -3.73
N GLY A 13 -4.23 -5.58 -3.09
CA GLY A 13 -3.34 -6.69 -3.43
C GLY A 13 -3.53 -7.16 -4.88
N PHE A 14 -4.78 -7.23 -5.36
CA PHE A 14 -5.09 -7.54 -6.76
C PHE A 14 -4.60 -6.44 -7.71
N VAL A 15 -4.75 -5.17 -7.35
CA VAL A 15 -4.20 -4.05 -8.14
C VAL A 15 -2.68 -4.18 -8.26
N TRP A 16 -1.96 -4.46 -7.17
CA TRP A 16 -0.52 -4.72 -7.23
C TRP A 16 -0.16 -5.88 -8.15
N LEU A 17 -0.92 -6.97 -8.11
CA LEU A 17 -0.71 -8.10 -9.01
C LEU A 17 -0.79 -7.66 -10.48
N VAL A 18 -1.82 -6.90 -10.86
CA VAL A 18 -1.99 -6.40 -12.24
C VAL A 18 -0.84 -5.46 -12.63
N LEU A 19 -0.44 -4.56 -11.74
CA LEU A 19 0.64 -3.60 -11.99
C LEU A 19 1.99 -4.30 -12.16
N LEU A 20 2.34 -5.22 -11.27
CA LEU A 20 3.57 -6.01 -11.35
C LEU A 20 3.56 -6.93 -12.57
N PHE A 21 2.41 -7.52 -12.91
CA PHE A 21 2.26 -8.30 -14.13
C PHE A 21 2.55 -7.45 -15.37
N ASN A 22 2.07 -6.21 -15.43
CA ASN A 22 2.36 -5.30 -16.54
C ASN A 22 3.85 -4.97 -16.68
N ILE A 23 4.64 -5.00 -15.59
CA ILE A 23 6.10 -4.80 -15.66
C ILE A 23 6.78 -6.01 -16.34
N VAL A 24 6.35 -7.23 -16.01
CA VAL A 24 6.94 -8.46 -16.56
C VAL A 24 6.42 -8.74 -17.98
N LYS A 25 5.14 -8.53 -18.21
CA LYS A 25 4.44 -8.73 -19.48
C LYS A 25 3.49 -7.56 -19.74
N PRO A 26 3.95 -6.52 -20.47
CA PRO A 26 3.16 -5.32 -20.70
C PRO A 26 1.87 -5.62 -21.46
N PHE A 27 0.77 -4.98 -21.04
CA PHE A 27 -0.48 -5.00 -21.79
C PHE A 27 -0.34 -4.23 -23.11
N PRO A 28 -1.13 -4.55 -24.16
CA PRO A 28 -0.99 -3.89 -25.45
C PRO A 28 -1.41 -2.42 -25.42
N GLY A 29 -0.71 -1.59 -26.20
CA GLY A 29 -1.05 -0.20 -26.45
C GLY A 29 -0.96 0.71 -25.23
N ASN A 30 -1.86 1.70 -25.15
CA ASN A 30 -1.86 2.74 -24.11
C ASN A 30 -2.11 2.21 -22.69
N ALA A 31 -2.65 0.98 -22.56
CA ALA A 31 -2.88 0.35 -21.27
C ALA A 31 -1.57 0.16 -20.49
N ALA A 32 -0.49 -0.28 -21.14
CA ALA A 32 0.79 -0.44 -20.45
C ALA A 32 1.34 0.88 -19.92
N ILE A 33 1.23 1.96 -20.71
CA ILE A 33 1.70 3.29 -20.31
C ILE A 33 0.91 3.78 -19.09
N ALA A 34 -0.41 3.67 -19.12
CA ALA A 34 -1.26 4.02 -17.99
C ALA A 34 -0.87 3.22 -16.74
N LEU A 35 -0.67 1.91 -16.87
CA LEU A 35 -0.29 1.04 -15.75
C LEU A 35 1.13 1.33 -15.22
N TYR A 36 2.08 1.78 -16.05
CA TYR A 36 3.38 2.25 -15.57
C TYR A 36 3.26 3.53 -14.73
N ILE A 37 2.49 4.50 -15.21
CA ILE A 37 2.23 5.74 -14.47
C ILE A 37 1.52 5.42 -13.15
N MET A 38 0.51 4.55 -13.18
CA MET A 38 -0.18 4.10 -11.98
C MET A 38 0.75 3.38 -11.00
N THR A 39 1.66 2.53 -11.49
CA THR A 39 2.63 1.84 -10.64
C THR A 39 3.55 2.83 -9.95
N ALA A 40 4.11 3.79 -10.70
CA ALA A 40 4.97 4.83 -10.14
C ALA A 40 4.20 5.65 -9.10
N PHE A 41 3.01 6.14 -9.46
CA PHE A 41 2.18 6.95 -8.57
C PHE A 41 1.81 6.20 -7.29
N LEU A 42 1.39 4.93 -7.39
CA LEU A 42 1.04 4.09 -6.25
C LEU A 42 2.24 3.89 -5.31
N LEU A 43 3.41 3.57 -5.89
CA LEU A 43 4.64 3.37 -5.12
C LEU A 43 5.06 4.65 -4.39
N PHE A 44 5.04 5.80 -5.06
CA PHE A 44 5.39 7.08 -4.44
C PHE A 44 4.39 7.51 -3.39
N MET A 45 3.09 7.40 -3.65
CA MET A 45 2.05 7.78 -2.70
C MET A 45 2.09 6.89 -1.46
N HIS A 46 2.18 5.57 -1.62
CA HIS A 46 2.30 4.66 -0.48
C HIS A 46 3.63 4.79 0.25
N GLY A 47 4.72 5.06 -0.47
CA GLY A 47 6.03 5.34 0.11
C GLY A 47 6.00 6.61 0.97
N LEU A 48 5.42 7.69 0.46
CA LEU A 48 5.22 8.92 1.21
C LEU A 48 4.35 8.69 2.44
N GLN A 49 3.24 7.95 2.30
CA GLN A 49 2.39 7.56 3.43
C GLN A 49 3.16 6.77 4.49
N MET A 50 3.99 5.81 4.08
CA MET A 50 4.85 5.04 4.99
C MET A 50 5.84 5.95 5.72
N LEU A 51 6.52 6.84 5.01
CA LEU A 51 7.47 7.78 5.59
C LEU A 51 6.82 8.74 6.57
N ILE A 52 5.67 9.33 6.21
CA ILE A 52 4.90 10.20 7.09
C ILE A 52 4.47 9.44 8.35
N PHE A 53 3.96 8.22 8.20
CA PHE A 53 3.50 7.42 9.33
C PHE A 53 4.64 7.05 10.29
N ILE A 54 5.79 6.61 9.74
CA ILE A 54 6.97 6.31 10.55
C ILE A 54 7.50 7.58 11.22
N GLY A 55 7.56 8.71 10.52
CA GLY A 55 8.04 9.96 11.09
C GLY A 55 7.13 10.51 12.20
N ALA A 56 5.81 10.38 12.05
CA ALA A 56 4.84 10.91 13.02
C ALA A 56 4.64 10.02 14.25
N PHE A 57 4.76 8.69 14.09
CA PHE A 57 4.39 7.70 15.10
C PHE A 57 5.50 6.69 15.46
N GLY A 58 6.61 6.63 14.73
CA GLY A 58 7.63 5.57 14.85
C GLY A 58 8.24 5.44 16.24
N ASP A 59 8.40 6.54 16.97
CA ASP A 59 8.94 6.55 18.34
C ASP A 59 7.85 6.38 19.41
N LYS A 60 6.57 6.52 19.02
CA LYS A 60 5.41 6.49 19.93
C LYS A 60 4.77 5.10 20.00
N VAL A 61 4.99 4.26 19.00
CA VAL A 61 4.43 2.91 18.92
C VAL A 61 5.49 1.89 18.48
N PRO A 62 5.54 0.69 19.09
CA PRO A 62 6.54 -0.33 18.77
C PRO A 62 6.20 -1.03 17.44
N LEU A 63 6.42 -0.31 16.33
CA LEU A 63 6.14 -0.79 14.98
C LEU A 63 7.10 -1.90 14.57
N LYS A 64 6.55 -3.07 14.23
CA LYS A 64 7.30 -4.16 13.62
C LYS A 64 7.74 -3.79 12.20
N ARG A 65 8.85 -4.37 11.74
CA ARG A 65 9.36 -4.16 10.37
C ARG A 65 8.30 -4.46 9.30
N TRP A 66 7.54 -5.54 9.46
CA TRP A 66 6.44 -5.89 8.54
C TRP A 66 5.32 -4.83 8.51
N GLU A 67 4.99 -4.22 9.64
CA GLU A 67 3.94 -3.20 9.70
C GLU A 67 4.33 -1.97 8.89
N LYS A 68 5.61 -1.58 8.93
CA LYS A 68 6.17 -0.52 8.07
C LYS A 68 5.98 -0.85 6.58
N TRP A 69 6.47 -2.01 6.13
CA TRP A 69 6.34 -2.44 4.73
C TRP A 69 4.89 -2.65 4.28
N SER A 70 4.00 -3.03 5.20
CA SER A 70 2.58 -3.21 4.88
C SER A 70 1.91 -1.90 4.46
N ILE A 71 2.42 -0.73 4.90
CA ILE A 71 1.94 0.59 4.46
C ILE A 71 2.32 0.83 3.00
N LEU A 72 3.50 0.38 2.55
CA LEU A 72 3.88 0.50 1.16
C LEU A 72 2.94 -0.31 0.23
N ILE A 73 2.46 -1.46 0.70
CA ILE A 73 1.59 -2.32 -0.08
C ILE A 73 0.13 -1.86 0.01
N PHE A 74 -0.40 -1.62 1.21
CA PHE A 74 -1.82 -1.40 1.43
C PHE A 74 -2.20 0.06 1.73
N GLY A 75 -1.24 0.97 1.75
CA GLY A 75 -1.44 2.40 2.00
C GLY A 75 -2.19 2.66 3.31
N ILE A 76 -3.25 3.46 3.23
CA ILE A 76 -4.08 3.84 4.37
C ILE A 76 -4.74 2.66 5.10
N PHE A 77 -5.02 1.54 4.43
CA PHE A 77 -5.63 0.38 5.08
C PHE A 77 -4.68 -0.29 6.07
N ALA A 78 -3.37 -0.28 5.81
CA ALA A 78 -2.38 -0.72 6.78
C ALA A 78 -2.25 0.29 7.93
N MET A 79 -2.23 1.59 7.65
CA MET A 79 -2.19 2.64 8.69
C MET A 79 -3.39 2.55 9.64
N LEU A 80 -4.60 2.33 9.12
CA LEU A 80 -5.81 2.14 9.93
C LEU A 80 -5.70 0.88 10.80
N ASP A 81 -5.16 -0.21 10.28
CA ASP A 81 -4.99 -1.46 11.02
C ASP A 81 -3.97 -1.32 12.15
N ILE A 82 -2.83 -0.68 11.87
CA ILE A 82 -1.79 -0.37 12.86
C ILE A 82 -2.34 0.57 13.93
N ARG A 83 -3.07 1.63 13.55
CA ARG A 83 -3.70 2.54 14.50
C ARG A 83 -4.67 1.81 15.42
N ARG A 84 -5.49 0.92 14.87
CA ARG A 84 -6.42 0.08 15.64
C ARG A 84 -5.76 -0.92 16.57
N LYS A 85 -4.49 -1.24 16.34
CA LYS A 85 -3.74 -2.22 17.14
C LYS A 85 -2.99 -1.56 18.30
N TYR A 86 -2.52 -0.33 18.13
CA TYR A 86 -1.64 0.34 19.09
C TYR A 86 -2.21 1.59 19.74
N MET A 87 -3.26 2.19 19.18
CA MET A 87 -3.77 3.51 19.60
C MET A 87 -5.28 3.51 19.92
N MET A 88 -5.96 2.38 19.77
CA MET A 88 -7.34 2.14 20.19
C MET A 88 -7.40 0.75 20.82
#